data_AF-A0A855LQC1-F1
#
_entry.id   AF-A0A855LQC1-F1
#
_cell.length_a   1.000
_cell.length_b   1.000
_cell.length_c   1.000
_cell.angle_alpha   90.00
_cell.angle_beta   90.00
_cell.angle_gamma   90.00
#
_symmetry.space_group_name_H-M   'P 1'
#
loop_
_entity.id
_entity.type
_entity.pdbx_description
1 polymer ?
#
loop_
_entity_poly.entity_id
_entity_poly.type
_entity_poly.pdbx_seq_one_letter_code
_entity_poly.pdbx_strand_id
1 'polypeptide(L)'
;MTTPVEPLRLLLLAEEPAWTALLRECLAPLGSTAVLISAPSWESVSSLFEDNRHAVLLTVPALQPAPGRCSLPTVLLLEHEPATAPDGVSDWLVFDALDPGMLRRCLRHVRERGVLENTLQRLAEQDPLTGIANRQGFQTLLTARLAENDGRGLALGHLDLDNFRHANDALGHQAGDRLILQVVARLKSQLEVGDQLARLGSDEFALLIDTRRAPQRAEWMAERITEALAEPYWVDGESLLIGSSLGIAHARAQGGADPLMWHAHIAMQQAKSTQGCTFHIFNERINRNARSMADLESELRRALRRDELELHYQPRLNLQDGQIVGLEALVRWRHSERGLLPPSEFVPLAEQSGLIVPLGYWVISRALRDMQALRERGLPALHMAINLSFRQFQDSQLLPTLSRLIAERGVEAQWLEFELTETAVMRRSDLVKQTMDALGRLGVRFSLDDFGTGFSSFVHLNSLPITLLKIDKSFVGGMEQREENRKLVHAMINLAHNLHLEVVAEGVETREQLDLLRGFGCDQVQGYLISKPLPLAELVEYLVVDASQPPLGIVV
;
A
#
# COMPACT_ATOMS: atom_id res chain seq x y z
N MET A 1 -25.43 -23.41 -35.16
CA MET A 1 -24.59 -23.69 -36.35
C MET A 1 -23.44 -24.54 -35.88
N THR A 2 -23.35 -25.79 -36.35
CA THR A 2 -22.27 -26.71 -36.01
C THR A 2 -20.94 -26.15 -36.53
N THR A 3 -20.02 -25.87 -35.62
CA THR A 3 -18.64 -25.52 -35.93
C THR A 3 -18.06 -26.58 -36.89
N PRO A 4 -17.41 -26.21 -38.00
CA PRO A 4 -16.73 -27.18 -38.85
C PRO A 4 -15.69 -27.89 -37.98
N VAL A 5 -15.86 -29.20 -37.78
CA VAL A 5 -14.90 -30.04 -37.08
C VAL A 5 -13.70 -30.16 -38.03
N GLU A 6 -12.60 -29.50 -37.70
CA GLU A 6 -11.36 -29.68 -38.45
C GLU A 6 -11.00 -31.18 -38.51
N PRO A 7 -10.59 -31.69 -39.68
CA PRO A 7 -10.24 -33.09 -39.82
C PRO A 7 -9.02 -33.43 -38.96
N LEU A 8 -9.06 -34.58 -38.28
CA LEU A 8 -7.95 -35.05 -37.46
C LEU A 8 -6.71 -35.27 -38.34
N ARG A 9 -5.61 -34.59 -38.05
CA ARG A 9 -4.37 -34.74 -38.82
C ARG A 9 -3.54 -35.88 -38.21
N LEU A 10 -3.23 -36.88 -39.01
CA LEU A 10 -2.39 -38.01 -38.63
C LEU A 10 -1.07 -37.88 -39.37
N LEU A 11 0.02 -37.66 -38.65
CA LEU A 11 1.36 -37.62 -39.21
C LEU A 11 1.98 -39.02 -39.09
N LEU A 12 2.35 -39.63 -40.20
CA LEU A 12 2.98 -40.94 -40.26
C LEU A 12 4.48 -40.82 -40.54
N LEU A 13 5.29 -41.32 -39.62
CA LEU A 13 6.73 -41.55 -39.79
C LEU A 13 6.98 -43.05 -39.89
N ALA A 14 7.05 -43.56 -41.12
CA ALA A 14 7.36 -44.96 -41.41
C ALA A 14 8.15 -45.05 -42.72
N GLU A 15 9.23 -45.83 -42.72
CA GLU A 15 10.00 -46.10 -43.95
C GLU A 15 9.29 -47.10 -44.87
N GLU A 16 8.48 -47.98 -44.28
CA GLU A 16 7.83 -49.05 -45.02
C GLU A 16 6.48 -48.63 -45.63
N PRO A 17 6.24 -48.93 -46.92
CA PRO A 17 4.98 -48.62 -47.58
C PRO A 17 3.80 -49.43 -47.03
N ALA A 18 4.07 -50.54 -46.35
CA ALA A 18 3.06 -51.44 -45.79
C ALA A 18 2.18 -50.75 -44.74
N TRP A 19 2.78 -50.02 -43.79
CA TRP A 19 2.05 -49.23 -42.78
C TRP A 19 1.18 -48.14 -43.41
N THR A 20 1.70 -47.47 -44.43
CA THR A 20 0.94 -46.42 -45.13
C THR A 20 -0.29 -47.00 -45.84
N ALA A 21 -0.15 -48.17 -46.49
CA ALA A 21 -1.26 -48.84 -47.15
C ALA A 21 -2.32 -49.31 -46.15
N LEU A 22 -1.90 -49.99 -45.08
CA LEU A 22 -2.78 -50.53 -44.05
C LEU A 22 -3.55 -49.43 -43.31
N LEU A 23 -2.89 -48.32 -42.94
CA LEU A 23 -3.54 -47.19 -42.30
C LEU A 23 -4.53 -46.49 -43.24
N ARG A 24 -4.22 -46.36 -44.54
CA ARG A 24 -5.18 -45.80 -45.51
C ARG A 24 -6.42 -46.66 -45.65
N GLU A 25 -6.27 -47.98 -45.66
CA GLU A 25 -7.39 -48.91 -45.68
C GLU A 25 -8.24 -48.80 -44.41
N CYS A 26 -7.60 -48.78 -43.24
CA CYS A 26 -8.29 -48.62 -41.96
C CYS A 26 -8.97 -47.26 -41.77
N LEU A 27 -8.44 -46.21 -42.43
CA LEU A 27 -9.01 -44.86 -42.41
C LEU A 27 -10.10 -44.65 -43.48
N ALA A 28 -10.19 -45.49 -44.52
CA ALA A 28 -11.19 -45.33 -45.58
C ALA A 28 -12.65 -45.25 -45.06
N PRO A 29 -13.07 -46.01 -44.04
CA PRO A 29 -14.40 -45.88 -43.44
C PRO A 29 -14.65 -44.55 -42.71
N LEU A 30 -13.59 -43.84 -42.32
CA LEU A 30 -13.66 -42.55 -41.62
C LEU A 30 -13.80 -41.36 -42.59
N GLY A 31 -13.66 -41.57 -43.90
CA GLY A 31 -13.84 -40.54 -44.94
C GLY A 31 -12.96 -39.29 -44.71
N SER A 32 -13.55 -38.10 -44.90
CA SER A 32 -12.83 -36.81 -44.76
C SER A 32 -12.61 -36.36 -43.31
N THR A 33 -12.89 -37.21 -42.31
CA THR A 33 -12.75 -36.84 -40.88
C THR A 33 -11.34 -36.98 -40.36
N ALA A 34 -10.46 -37.67 -41.08
CA ALA A 34 -9.04 -37.78 -40.78
C ALA A 34 -8.21 -37.64 -42.05
N VAL A 35 -7.05 -36.98 -41.96
CA VAL A 35 -6.10 -36.79 -43.05
C VAL A 35 -4.76 -37.39 -42.65
N LEU A 36 -4.31 -38.38 -43.41
CA LEU A 36 -3.00 -39.02 -43.23
C LEU A 36 -1.94 -38.30 -44.06
N ILE A 37 -0.90 -37.80 -43.39
CA ILE A 37 0.24 -37.11 -43.99
C ILE A 37 1.48 -37.96 -43.68
N SER A 38 2.22 -38.40 -44.70
CA SER A 38 3.44 -39.18 -44.51
C SER A 38 4.68 -38.28 -44.62
N ALA A 39 5.67 -38.49 -43.76
CA ALA A 39 6.95 -37.78 -43.78
C ALA A 39 8.12 -38.72 -43.46
N PRO A 40 9.34 -38.43 -43.96
CA PRO A 40 10.51 -39.30 -43.76
C PRO A 40 11.13 -39.16 -42.35
N SER A 41 10.99 -38.00 -41.70
CA SER A 41 11.50 -37.77 -40.34
C SER A 41 10.75 -36.63 -39.66
N TRP A 42 10.81 -36.57 -38.32
CA TRP A 42 10.22 -35.48 -37.54
C TRP A 42 10.83 -34.12 -37.88
N GLU A 43 12.15 -34.04 -38.05
CA GLU A 43 12.87 -32.81 -38.37
C GLU A 43 12.40 -32.18 -39.69
N SER A 44 11.90 -32.97 -40.63
CA SER A 44 11.40 -32.48 -41.92
C SER A 44 10.05 -31.75 -41.83
N VAL A 45 9.30 -31.97 -40.74
CA VAL A 45 7.91 -31.51 -40.59
C VAL A 45 7.65 -30.79 -39.27
N SER A 46 8.62 -30.72 -38.35
CA SER A 46 8.43 -30.16 -37.01
C SER A 46 7.86 -28.73 -37.05
N SER A 47 8.35 -27.88 -37.95
CA SER A 47 7.90 -26.48 -38.11
C SER A 47 6.44 -26.34 -38.57
N LEU A 48 5.86 -27.37 -39.20
CA LEU A 48 4.45 -27.37 -39.65
C LEU A 48 3.48 -27.73 -38.52
N PHE A 49 3.98 -28.32 -37.43
CA PHE A 49 3.19 -28.86 -36.33
C PHE A 49 3.53 -28.27 -34.96
N GLU A 50 4.48 -27.31 -34.89
CA GLU A 50 4.86 -26.59 -33.67
C GLU A 50 3.66 -25.92 -32.95
N ASP A 51 2.66 -25.46 -33.70
CA ASP A 51 1.45 -24.82 -33.16
C ASP A 51 0.16 -25.67 -33.27
N ASN A 52 0.22 -26.86 -33.86
CA ASN A 52 -0.97 -27.62 -34.23
C ASN A 52 -1.33 -28.73 -33.22
N ARG A 53 -2.05 -28.34 -32.16
CA ARG A 53 -2.48 -29.24 -31.06
C ARG A 53 -3.53 -30.29 -31.44
N HIS A 54 -3.93 -30.37 -32.71
CA HIS A 54 -4.95 -31.30 -33.20
C HIS A 54 -4.39 -32.41 -34.10
N ALA A 55 -3.07 -32.63 -34.06
CA ALA A 55 -2.41 -33.70 -34.79
C ALA A 55 -2.00 -34.86 -33.87
N VAL A 56 -1.97 -36.08 -34.41
CA VAL A 56 -1.43 -37.28 -33.74
C VAL A 56 -0.27 -37.81 -34.57
N LEU A 57 0.85 -38.10 -33.90
CA LEU A 57 2.01 -38.73 -34.52
C LEU A 57 1.86 -40.26 -34.48
N LEU A 58 1.92 -40.91 -35.63
CA LEU A 58 2.05 -42.35 -35.79
C LEU A 58 3.49 -42.62 -36.22
N THR A 59 4.27 -43.37 -35.44
CA THR A 59 5.69 -43.60 -35.76
C THR A 59 6.12 -45.03 -35.48
N VAL A 60 7.06 -45.55 -36.27
CA VAL A 60 7.77 -46.79 -35.96
C VAL A 60 8.93 -46.52 -34.98
N PRO A 61 9.39 -47.50 -34.18
CA PRO A 61 10.46 -47.29 -33.20
C PRO A 61 11.73 -46.65 -33.77
N ALA A 62 12.11 -46.98 -35.01
CA ALA A 62 13.30 -46.44 -35.67
C ALA A 62 13.23 -44.93 -35.96
N LEU A 63 12.01 -44.38 -36.09
CA LEU A 63 11.76 -42.98 -36.42
C LEU A 63 11.09 -42.22 -35.26
N GLN A 64 11.07 -42.81 -34.05
CA GLN A 64 10.49 -42.15 -32.90
C GLN A 64 11.35 -40.94 -32.50
N PRO A 65 10.75 -39.73 -32.36
CA PRO A 65 11.49 -38.57 -31.87
C PRO A 65 12.04 -38.81 -30.47
N ALA A 66 13.23 -38.29 -30.19
CA ALA A 66 13.79 -38.35 -28.85
C ALA A 66 12.83 -37.70 -27.81
N PRO A 67 12.80 -38.20 -26.56
CA PRO A 67 11.95 -37.63 -25.51
C PRO A 67 12.09 -36.11 -25.42
N GLY A 68 10.96 -35.39 -25.42
CA GLY A 68 10.91 -33.92 -25.35
C GLY A 68 11.09 -33.17 -26.68
N ARG A 69 11.37 -33.85 -27.80
CA ARG A 69 11.46 -33.20 -29.13
C ARG A 69 10.12 -33.09 -29.88
N CYS A 70 9.12 -33.85 -29.46
CA CYS A 70 7.78 -33.83 -30.04
C CYS A 70 6.75 -33.58 -28.94
N SER A 71 5.87 -32.60 -29.15
CA SER A 71 4.77 -32.24 -28.26
C SER A 71 3.44 -32.90 -28.67
N LEU A 72 3.42 -33.65 -29.78
CA LEU A 72 2.22 -34.33 -30.27
C LEU A 72 1.99 -35.65 -29.51
N PRO A 73 0.73 -36.01 -29.24
CA PRO A 73 0.39 -37.35 -28.80
C PRO A 73 0.93 -38.39 -29.80
N THR A 74 1.69 -39.36 -29.30
CA THR A 74 2.45 -40.30 -30.14
C THR A 74 1.88 -41.71 -29.99
N VAL A 75 1.58 -42.37 -31.10
CA VAL A 75 1.18 -43.78 -31.17
C VAL A 75 2.28 -44.56 -31.87
N LEU A 76 2.80 -45.58 -31.18
CA LEU A 76 3.86 -46.43 -31.71
C LEU A 76 3.28 -47.52 -32.61
N LEU A 77 3.84 -47.68 -33.80
CA LEU A 77 3.49 -48.73 -34.76
C LEU A 77 4.47 -49.88 -34.63
N LEU A 78 3.99 -51.05 -34.21
CA LEU A 78 4.79 -52.23 -33.90
C LEU A 78 4.39 -53.41 -34.80
N GLU A 79 5.35 -54.23 -35.19
CA GLU A 79 5.04 -55.47 -35.93
C GLU A 79 4.42 -56.54 -35.03
N HIS A 80 4.88 -56.61 -33.77
CA HIS A 80 4.49 -57.61 -32.79
C HIS A 80 4.06 -56.95 -31.47
N GLU A 81 3.19 -57.62 -30.72
CA GLU A 81 2.77 -57.16 -29.39
C GLU A 81 4.00 -57.08 -28.45
N PRO A 82 4.25 -55.92 -27.81
CA PRO A 82 5.40 -55.77 -26.94
C PRO A 82 5.16 -56.50 -25.60
N ALA A 83 6.21 -57.09 -25.03
CA ALA A 83 6.13 -57.77 -23.73
C ALA A 83 5.85 -56.80 -22.56
N THR A 84 6.20 -55.53 -22.72
CA THR A 84 5.96 -54.43 -21.80
C THR A 84 5.46 -53.22 -22.55
N ALA A 85 4.54 -52.45 -21.96
CA ALA A 85 4.05 -51.21 -22.56
C ALA A 85 5.23 -50.28 -22.93
N PRO A 86 5.27 -49.70 -24.14
CA PRO A 86 6.36 -48.81 -24.53
C PRO A 86 6.34 -47.51 -23.71
N ASP A 87 7.51 -47.07 -23.27
CA ASP A 87 7.66 -45.83 -22.50
C ASP A 87 7.61 -44.59 -23.40
N GLY A 88 7.00 -43.51 -22.90
CA GLY A 88 7.01 -42.20 -23.57
C GLY A 88 6.07 -42.08 -24.77
N VAL A 89 5.12 -43.00 -24.95
CA VAL A 89 4.08 -42.95 -25.98
C VAL A 89 2.68 -42.91 -25.37
N SER A 90 1.70 -42.40 -26.11
CA SER A 90 0.31 -42.31 -25.68
C SER A 90 -0.41 -43.66 -25.81
N ASP A 91 -0.07 -44.44 -26.84
CA ASP A 91 -0.63 -45.77 -27.13
C ASP A 91 0.25 -46.53 -28.15
N TRP A 92 -0.07 -47.79 -28.47
CA TRP A 92 0.58 -48.53 -29.57
C TRP A 92 -0.43 -49.32 -30.42
N LEU A 93 -0.04 -49.61 -31.67
CA LEU A 93 -0.81 -50.41 -32.62
C LEU A 93 0.08 -51.51 -33.20
N VAL A 94 -0.45 -52.73 -33.30
CA VAL A 94 0.26 -53.90 -33.84
C VAL A 94 -0.21 -54.19 -35.25
N PHE A 95 0.73 -54.41 -36.18
CA PHE A 95 0.47 -54.56 -37.61
C PHE A 95 -0.57 -55.65 -37.92
N ASP A 96 -0.35 -56.86 -37.40
CA ASP A 96 -1.20 -58.02 -37.68
C ASP A 96 -2.57 -58.00 -36.99
N ALA A 97 -2.73 -57.15 -35.96
CA ALA A 97 -3.96 -57.02 -35.20
C ALA A 97 -4.75 -55.75 -35.57
N LEU A 98 -4.24 -54.92 -36.49
CA LEU A 98 -4.84 -53.64 -36.81
C LEU A 98 -6.11 -53.82 -37.66
N ASP A 99 -7.23 -53.38 -37.09
CA ASP A 99 -8.50 -53.24 -37.81
C ASP A 99 -9.05 -51.80 -37.70
N PRO A 100 -10.03 -51.40 -38.54
CA PRO A 100 -10.61 -50.06 -38.50
C PRO A 100 -11.22 -49.69 -37.14
N GLY A 101 -11.77 -50.67 -36.42
CA GLY A 101 -12.35 -50.49 -35.09
C GLY A 101 -11.27 -50.22 -34.02
N MET A 102 -10.14 -50.92 -34.09
CA MET A 102 -8.99 -50.73 -33.21
C MET A 102 -8.34 -49.37 -33.44
N LEU A 103 -8.09 -49.00 -34.69
CA LEU A 103 -7.57 -47.67 -35.05
C LEU A 103 -8.50 -46.57 -34.52
N ARG A 104 -9.81 -46.69 -34.72
CA ARG A 104 -10.78 -45.72 -34.22
C ARG A 104 -10.79 -45.63 -32.69
N ARG A 105 -10.69 -46.76 -31.98
CA ARG A 105 -10.63 -46.78 -30.50
C ARG A 105 -9.35 -46.11 -30.00
N CYS A 106 -8.21 -46.43 -30.59
CA CYS A 106 -6.91 -45.83 -30.26
C CYS A 106 -6.92 -44.31 -30.49
N LEU A 107 -7.30 -43.86 -31.69
CA LEU A 107 -7.37 -42.43 -32.00
C LEU A 107 -8.33 -41.66 -31.08
N ARG A 108 -9.47 -42.27 -30.71
CA ARG A 108 -10.38 -41.69 -29.72
C ARG A 108 -9.73 -41.61 -28.33
N HIS A 109 -9.07 -42.68 -27.87
CA HIS A 109 -8.40 -42.73 -26.57
C HIS A 109 -7.29 -41.67 -26.47
N VAL A 110 -6.40 -41.61 -27.45
CA VAL A 110 -5.31 -40.63 -27.53
C VAL A 110 -5.85 -39.20 -27.54
N ARG A 111 -6.94 -38.95 -28.27
CA ARG A 111 -7.59 -37.64 -28.31
C ARG A 111 -8.26 -37.26 -26.99
N GLU A 112 -9.01 -38.17 -26.37
CA GLU A 112 -9.66 -37.95 -25.07
C GLU A 112 -8.63 -37.71 -23.98
N ARG A 113 -7.53 -38.48 -23.99
CA ARG A 113 -6.40 -38.31 -23.08
C ARG A 113 -5.69 -36.98 -23.29
N GLY A 114 -5.41 -36.59 -24.53
CA GLY A 114 -4.82 -35.29 -24.84
C GLY A 114 -5.73 -34.11 -24.45
N VAL A 115 -7.05 -34.23 -24.63
CA VAL A 115 -8.00 -33.23 -24.14
C VAL A 115 -7.96 -33.16 -22.61
N LEU A 116 -7.99 -34.30 -21.93
CA LEU A 116 -7.94 -34.37 -20.47
C LEU A 116 -6.64 -33.76 -19.93
N GLU A 117 -5.48 -34.11 -20.49
CA GLU A 117 -4.17 -33.56 -20.10
C GLU A 117 -4.11 -32.04 -20.33
N ASN A 118 -4.61 -31.53 -21.46
CA ASN A 118 -4.71 -30.09 -21.71
C ASN A 118 -5.67 -29.39 -20.72
N THR A 119 -6.80 -30.03 -20.39
CA THR A 119 -7.76 -29.50 -19.41
C THR A 119 -7.17 -29.50 -18.01
N LEU A 120 -6.48 -30.57 -17.60
CA LEU A 120 -5.77 -30.66 -16.32
C LEU A 120 -4.69 -29.58 -16.22
N GLN A 121 -3.92 -29.37 -17.29
CA GLN A 121 -2.91 -28.32 -17.31
C GLN A 121 -3.50 -26.92 -17.25
N ARG A 122 -4.60 -26.66 -17.99
CA ARG A 122 -5.35 -25.40 -17.86
C ARG A 122 -5.88 -25.20 -16.44
N LEU A 123 -6.46 -26.22 -15.81
CA LEU A 123 -6.97 -26.13 -14.44
C LEU A 123 -5.85 -25.95 -13.41
N ALA A 124 -4.65 -26.48 -13.68
CA ALA A 124 -3.49 -26.32 -12.82
C ALA A 124 -2.89 -24.90 -12.91
N GLU A 125 -3.00 -24.24 -14.07
CA GLU A 125 -2.27 -22.98 -14.34
C GLU A 125 -3.18 -21.75 -14.50
N GLN A 126 -4.50 -21.91 -14.61
CA GLN A 126 -5.46 -20.81 -14.81
C GLN A 126 -6.45 -20.66 -13.66
N ASP A 127 -6.91 -19.43 -13.43
CA ASP A 127 -7.99 -19.14 -12.50
C ASP A 127 -9.35 -19.45 -13.16
N PRO A 128 -10.21 -20.27 -12.55
CA PRO A 128 -11.44 -20.75 -13.18
C PRO A 128 -12.50 -19.66 -13.38
N LEU A 129 -12.47 -18.59 -12.56
CA LEU A 129 -13.42 -17.48 -12.70
C LEU A 129 -13.03 -16.57 -13.87
N THR A 130 -11.75 -16.20 -13.94
CA THR A 130 -11.28 -15.08 -14.78
C THR A 130 -10.54 -15.53 -16.04
N GLY A 131 -10.10 -16.79 -16.09
CA GLY A 131 -9.38 -17.39 -17.22
C GLY A 131 -7.96 -16.87 -17.43
N ILE A 132 -7.45 -16.02 -16.54
CA ILE A 132 -6.04 -15.60 -16.52
C ILE A 132 -5.19 -16.60 -15.74
N ALA A 133 -3.87 -16.43 -15.72
CA ALA A 133 -3.00 -17.32 -14.96
C ALA A 133 -3.34 -17.29 -13.46
N ASN A 134 -3.31 -18.44 -12.80
CA ASN A 134 -3.37 -18.53 -11.34
C ASN A 134 -1.97 -18.35 -10.73
N ARG A 135 -1.86 -18.41 -9.40
CA ARG A 135 -0.58 -18.27 -8.69
C ARG A 135 0.51 -19.23 -9.21
N GLN A 136 0.17 -20.49 -9.45
CA GLN A 136 1.13 -21.50 -9.90
C GLN A 136 1.56 -21.25 -11.35
N GLY A 137 0.61 -21.00 -12.25
CA GLY A 137 0.90 -20.66 -13.64
C GLY A 137 1.75 -19.38 -13.76
N PHE A 138 1.47 -18.39 -12.92
CA PHE A 138 2.25 -17.15 -12.87
C PHE A 138 3.69 -17.37 -12.38
N GLN A 139 3.90 -18.19 -11.33
CA GLN A 139 5.24 -18.51 -10.85
C GLN A 139 6.09 -19.24 -11.89
N THR A 140 5.51 -20.20 -12.61
CA THR A 140 6.19 -20.89 -13.70
C THR A 140 6.56 -19.92 -14.81
N LEU A 141 5.62 -19.06 -15.22
CA LEU A 141 5.85 -18.03 -16.24
C LEU A 141 6.93 -17.02 -15.81
N LEU A 142 6.86 -16.54 -14.57
CA LEU A 142 7.81 -15.57 -14.03
C LEU A 142 9.23 -16.11 -14.01
N THR A 143 9.39 -17.36 -13.55
CA THR A 143 10.70 -18.04 -13.55
C THR A 143 11.28 -18.17 -14.95
N ALA A 144 10.46 -18.58 -15.93
CA ALA A 144 10.89 -18.66 -17.33
C ALA A 144 11.31 -17.30 -17.90
N ARG A 145 10.51 -16.25 -17.66
CA ARG A 145 10.77 -14.89 -18.16
C ARG A 145 11.98 -14.23 -17.48
N LEU A 146 12.27 -14.55 -16.22
CA LEU A 146 13.48 -14.10 -15.53
C LEU A 146 14.74 -14.83 -16.01
N ALA A 147 14.64 -16.08 -16.45
CA ALA A 147 15.76 -16.79 -17.06
C ALA A 147 16.15 -16.17 -18.42
N GLU A 148 15.19 -15.59 -19.13
CA GLU A 148 15.45 -14.81 -20.34
C GLU A 148 16.14 -13.48 -20.01
N ASN A 149 17.25 -13.17 -20.69
CA ASN A 149 18.02 -11.92 -20.53
C ASN A 149 18.47 -11.61 -19.08
N ASP A 150 18.68 -12.64 -18.24
CA ASP A 150 19.11 -12.50 -16.84
C ASP A 150 18.20 -11.56 -16.03
N GLY A 151 16.89 -11.60 -16.30
CA GLY A 151 15.86 -10.83 -15.62
C GLY A 151 15.89 -9.31 -15.90
N ARG A 152 16.73 -8.84 -16.83
CA ARG A 152 16.84 -7.40 -17.13
C ARG A 152 15.66 -6.92 -17.96
N GLY A 153 15.10 -5.76 -17.59
CA GLY A 153 14.02 -5.10 -18.32
C GLY A 153 12.65 -5.74 -18.08
N LEU A 154 12.40 -6.26 -16.88
CA LEU A 154 11.08 -6.66 -16.42
C LEU A 154 10.72 -5.89 -15.15
N ALA A 155 9.44 -5.62 -14.95
CA ALA A 155 8.89 -5.13 -13.70
C ALA A 155 7.68 -5.97 -13.30
N LEU A 156 7.47 -6.12 -12.01
CA LEU A 156 6.36 -6.85 -11.43
C LEU A 156 5.45 -5.88 -10.66
N GLY A 157 4.18 -5.84 -11.03
CA GLY A 157 3.11 -5.23 -10.26
C GLY A 157 2.41 -6.27 -9.37
N HIS A 158 2.15 -5.93 -8.11
CA HIS A 158 1.30 -6.69 -7.19
C HIS A 158 0.15 -5.77 -6.77
N LEU A 159 -1.09 -6.17 -7.06
CA LEU A 159 -2.28 -5.37 -6.83
C LEU A 159 -3.22 -6.06 -5.86
N ASP A 160 -3.82 -5.30 -4.96
CA ASP A 160 -4.83 -5.76 -4.00
C ASP A 160 -6.03 -4.79 -4.03
N LEU A 161 -7.25 -5.34 -3.96
CA LEU A 161 -8.48 -4.55 -3.88
C LEU A 161 -8.84 -4.25 -2.41
N ASP A 162 -8.81 -2.98 -2.04
CA ASP A 162 -8.98 -2.58 -0.64
C ASP A 162 -10.41 -2.86 -0.15
N ASN A 163 -10.52 -3.48 1.04
CA ASN A 163 -11.79 -3.84 1.66
C ASN A 163 -12.72 -4.71 0.80
N PHE A 164 -12.20 -5.49 -0.17
CA PHE A 164 -13.01 -6.37 -1.01
C PHE A 164 -13.88 -7.35 -0.21
N ARG A 165 -13.40 -7.84 0.95
CA ARG A 165 -14.20 -8.67 1.85
C ARG A 165 -15.50 -7.98 2.28
N HIS A 166 -15.44 -6.68 2.62
CA HIS A 166 -16.62 -5.92 3.02
C HIS A 166 -17.61 -5.76 1.85
N ALA A 167 -17.11 -5.57 0.63
CA ALA A 167 -17.95 -5.55 -0.56
C ALA A 167 -18.65 -6.91 -0.79
N ASN A 168 -17.94 -8.02 -0.59
CA ASN A 168 -18.51 -9.37 -0.64
C ASN A 168 -19.57 -9.61 0.44
N ASP A 169 -19.32 -9.15 1.67
CA ASP A 169 -20.26 -9.30 2.78
C ASP A 169 -21.54 -8.47 2.57
N ALA A 170 -21.42 -7.30 1.92
CA ALA A 170 -22.54 -6.41 1.64
C ALA A 170 -23.37 -6.83 0.41
N LEU A 171 -22.73 -7.26 -0.67
CA LEU A 171 -23.38 -7.51 -1.97
C LEU A 171 -23.55 -9.02 -2.29
N GLY A 172 -22.89 -9.90 -1.53
CA GLY A 172 -22.87 -11.34 -1.74
C GLY A 172 -21.80 -11.80 -2.74
N HIS A 173 -21.43 -13.09 -2.66
CA HIS A 173 -20.32 -13.66 -3.43
C HIS A 173 -20.47 -13.54 -4.96
N GLN A 174 -21.69 -13.68 -5.50
CA GLN A 174 -21.90 -13.55 -6.95
C GLN A 174 -21.65 -12.12 -7.46
N ALA A 175 -21.93 -11.10 -6.65
CA ALA A 175 -21.62 -9.71 -6.96
C ALA A 175 -20.11 -9.47 -6.92
N GLY A 176 -19.42 -10.08 -5.94
CA GLY A 176 -17.96 -10.15 -5.86
C GLY A 176 -17.30 -10.72 -7.10
N ASP A 177 -17.81 -11.86 -7.60
CA ASP A 177 -17.29 -12.50 -8.81
C ASP A 177 -17.44 -11.58 -10.04
N ARG A 178 -18.58 -10.89 -10.17
CA ARG A 178 -18.78 -9.89 -11.24
C ARG A 178 -17.82 -8.71 -11.11
N LEU A 179 -17.57 -8.24 -9.89
CA LEU A 179 -16.61 -7.17 -9.64
C LEU A 179 -15.20 -7.58 -10.08
N ILE A 180 -14.77 -8.79 -9.71
CA ILE A 180 -13.47 -9.35 -10.13
C ILE A 180 -13.36 -9.43 -11.65
N LEU A 181 -14.41 -9.87 -12.36
CA LEU A 181 -14.41 -9.91 -13.82
C LEU A 181 -14.25 -8.51 -14.44
N GLN A 182 -14.87 -7.48 -13.86
CA GLN A 182 -14.70 -6.09 -14.31
C GLN A 182 -13.28 -5.57 -14.06
N VAL A 183 -12.71 -5.85 -12.88
CA VAL A 183 -11.31 -5.51 -12.56
C VAL A 183 -10.37 -6.14 -13.57
N VAL A 184 -10.53 -7.44 -13.87
CA VAL A 184 -9.70 -8.13 -14.87
C VAL A 184 -9.86 -7.50 -16.26
N ALA A 185 -11.07 -7.11 -16.66
CA ALA A 185 -11.29 -6.45 -17.94
C ALA A 185 -10.55 -5.10 -18.02
N ARG A 186 -10.62 -4.28 -16.97
CA ARG A 186 -9.91 -2.99 -16.87
C ARG A 186 -8.40 -3.16 -16.85
N LEU A 187 -7.89 -4.16 -16.14
CA LEU A 187 -6.45 -4.47 -16.14
C LEU A 187 -5.99 -4.90 -17.54
N LYS A 188 -6.72 -5.81 -18.19
CA LYS A 188 -6.40 -6.27 -19.55
C LYS A 188 -6.39 -5.13 -20.58
N SER A 189 -7.25 -4.12 -20.43
CA SER A 189 -7.28 -2.99 -21.38
C SER A 189 -6.07 -2.05 -21.26
N GLN A 190 -5.30 -2.12 -20.17
CA GLN A 190 -4.07 -1.36 -20.02
C GLN A 190 -2.83 -2.12 -20.52
N LEU A 191 -2.89 -3.46 -20.57
CA LEU A 191 -1.74 -4.30 -20.93
C LEU A 191 -1.45 -4.30 -22.44
N GLU A 192 -0.16 -4.39 -22.79
CA GLU A 192 0.28 -4.50 -24.19
C GLU A 192 0.82 -5.91 -24.51
N VAL A 193 1.17 -6.13 -25.78
CA VAL A 193 1.75 -7.40 -26.25
C VAL A 193 3.05 -7.69 -25.51
N GLY A 194 3.08 -8.80 -24.78
CA GLY A 194 4.22 -9.26 -24.00
C GLY A 194 4.04 -9.14 -22.49
N ASP A 195 3.08 -8.34 -22.01
CA ASP A 195 2.72 -8.28 -20.61
C ASP A 195 1.84 -9.48 -20.20
N GLN A 196 1.84 -9.82 -18.92
CA GLN A 196 1.06 -10.93 -18.39
C GLN A 196 0.27 -10.51 -17.15
N LEU A 197 -0.93 -11.09 -17.00
CA LEU A 197 -1.82 -10.85 -15.87
C LEU A 197 -2.14 -12.18 -15.19
N ALA A 198 -2.13 -12.17 -13.86
CA ALA A 198 -2.49 -13.32 -13.05
C ALA A 198 -3.33 -12.92 -11.85
N ARG A 199 -4.13 -13.87 -11.35
CA ARG A 199 -4.82 -13.77 -10.07
C ARG A 199 -4.10 -14.67 -9.07
N LEU A 200 -3.55 -14.05 -8.02
CA LEU A 200 -2.78 -14.75 -7.00
C LEU A 200 -3.66 -15.29 -5.87
N GLY A 201 -4.81 -14.64 -5.64
CA GLY A 201 -5.73 -14.91 -4.53
C GLY A 201 -7.10 -14.28 -4.78
N SER A 202 -7.93 -14.21 -3.74
CA SER A 202 -9.30 -13.69 -3.82
C SER A 202 -9.37 -12.32 -4.53
N ASP A 203 -8.61 -11.36 -4.02
CA ASP A 203 -8.55 -9.95 -4.39
C ASP A 203 -7.16 -9.49 -4.84
N GLU A 204 -6.21 -10.43 -4.91
CA GLU A 204 -4.82 -10.17 -5.28
C GLU A 204 -4.53 -10.53 -6.75
N PHE A 205 -3.87 -9.61 -7.46
CA PHE A 205 -3.45 -9.77 -8.84
C PHE A 205 -1.96 -9.50 -9.01
N ALA A 206 -1.35 -10.12 -10.01
CA ALA A 206 0.02 -9.85 -10.42
C ALA A 206 0.08 -9.45 -11.89
N LEU A 207 0.93 -8.46 -12.19
CA LEU A 207 1.20 -7.98 -13.53
C LEU A 207 2.69 -8.13 -13.83
N LEU A 208 3.05 -8.81 -14.90
CA LEU A 208 4.42 -8.81 -15.40
C LEU A 208 4.51 -7.84 -16.58
N ILE A 209 5.36 -6.83 -16.44
CA ILE A 209 5.49 -5.72 -17.38
C ILE A 209 6.87 -5.78 -18.05
N ASP A 210 6.88 -5.76 -19.38
CA ASP A 210 8.12 -5.71 -20.16
C ASP A 210 8.70 -4.29 -20.26
N THR A 211 9.75 -3.99 -19.51
CA THR A 211 10.38 -2.66 -19.48
C THR A 211 11.65 -2.58 -20.34
N ARG A 212 11.94 -3.59 -21.18
CA ARG A 212 13.18 -3.66 -21.99
C ARG A 212 13.40 -2.44 -22.89
N ARG A 213 12.31 -1.89 -23.44
CA ARG A 213 12.35 -0.72 -24.34
C ARG A 213 12.36 0.61 -23.60
N ALA A 214 11.72 0.67 -22.44
CA ALA A 214 11.53 1.90 -21.67
C ALA A 214 11.43 1.55 -20.16
N PRO A 215 12.44 1.89 -19.36
CA PRO A 215 12.43 1.62 -17.92
C PRO A 215 11.24 2.24 -17.18
N GLN A 216 10.80 3.43 -17.62
CA GLN A 216 9.69 4.20 -17.01
C GLN A 216 8.29 3.66 -17.35
N ARG A 217 8.22 2.62 -18.19
CA ARG A 217 6.94 2.05 -18.67
C ARG A 217 6.11 1.47 -17.52
N ALA A 218 6.76 0.91 -16.50
CA ALA A 218 6.06 0.34 -15.36
C ALA A 218 5.31 1.43 -14.58
N GLU A 219 5.91 2.60 -14.40
CA GLU A 219 5.35 3.75 -13.70
C GLU A 219 4.17 4.35 -14.45
N TRP A 220 4.30 4.58 -15.76
CA TRP A 220 3.19 5.05 -16.58
C TRP A 220 2.02 4.06 -16.63
N MET A 221 2.33 2.76 -16.66
CA MET A 221 1.31 1.71 -16.58
C MET A 221 0.60 1.74 -15.21
N ALA A 222 1.35 1.99 -14.14
CA ALA A 222 0.81 2.11 -12.78
C ALA A 222 -0.24 3.22 -12.69
N GLU A 223 0.11 4.42 -13.16
CA GLU A 223 -0.76 5.60 -13.19
C GLU A 223 -2.06 5.29 -13.93
N ARG A 224 -1.95 4.73 -15.14
CA ARG A 224 -3.11 4.34 -15.95
C ARG A 224 -3.98 3.26 -15.30
N ILE A 225 -3.37 2.26 -14.66
CA ILE A 225 -4.10 1.23 -13.93
C ILE A 225 -4.86 1.86 -12.76
N THR A 226 -4.21 2.70 -11.96
CA THR A 226 -4.85 3.35 -10.82
C THR A 226 -6.01 4.25 -11.24
N GLU A 227 -5.87 4.99 -12.34
CA GLU A 227 -6.96 5.80 -12.91
C GLU A 227 -8.13 4.93 -13.39
N ALA A 228 -7.84 3.87 -14.16
CA ALA A 228 -8.88 2.97 -14.66
C ALA A 228 -9.63 2.25 -13.53
N LEU A 229 -8.94 1.87 -12.46
CA LEU A 229 -9.57 1.19 -11.33
C LEU A 229 -10.35 2.13 -10.41
N ALA A 230 -10.05 3.44 -10.44
CA ALA A 230 -10.78 4.46 -9.68
C ALA A 230 -12.20 4.73 -10.21
N GLU A 231 -12.50 4.34 -11.45
CA GLU A 231 -13.86 4.49 -12.00
C GLU A 231 -14.88 3.63 -11.23
N PRO A 232 -16.14 4.10 -11.06
CA PRO A 232 -17.17 3.31 -10.39
C PRO A 232 -17.45 1.97 -11.08
N TYR A 233 -17.66 0.92 -10.30
CA TYR A 233 -18.06 -0.41 -10.76
C TYR A 233 -19.57 -0.53 -10.70
N TRP A 234 -20.17 -1.12 -11.74
CA TRP A 234 -21.61 -1.31 -11.80
C TRP A 234 -21.94 -2.78 -11.58
N VAL A 235 -22.56 -3.11 -10.44
CA VAL A 235 -22.95 -4.47 -10.10
C VAL A 235 -24.44 -4.47 -9.76
N ASP A 236 -25.22 -5.23 -10.53
CA ASP A 236 -26.68 -5.35 -10.38
C ASP A 236 -27.45 -4.01 -10.40
N GLY A 237 -26.89 -3.00 -11.06
CA GLY A 237 -27.49 -1.66 -11.19
C GLY A 237 -27.07 -0.67 -10.10
N GLU A 238 -26.28 -1.09 -9.11
CA GLU A 238 -25.68 -0.22 -8.10
C GLU A 238 -24.23 0.17 -8.47
N SER A 239 -23.85 1.39 -8.12
CA SER A 239 -22.50 1.93 -8.33
C SER A 239 -21.67 1.77 -7.06
N LEU A 240 -20.56 1.05 -7.17
CA LEU A 240 -19.59 0.80 -6.10
C LEU A 240 -18.24 1.43 -6.41
N LEU A 241 -17.66 2.11 -5.43
CA LEU A 241 -16.26 2.53 -5.46
C LEU A 241 -15.45 1.60 -4.58
N ILE A 242 -14.39 1.01 -5.13
CA ILE A 242 -13.43 0.17 -4.41
C ILE A 242 -12.03 0.74 -4.60
N GLY A 243 -11.27 0.83 -3.51
CA GLY A 243 -9.86 1.23 -3.55
C GLY A 243 -9.00 0.11 -4.14
N SER A 244 -7.81 0.47 -4.60
CA SER A 244 -6.84 -0.52 -5.05
C SER A 244 -5.43 -0.06 -4.72
N SER A 245 -4.65 -0.97 -4.16
CA SER A 245 -3.27 -0.74 -3.78
C SER A 245 -2.34 -1.51 -4.73
N LEU A 246 -1.50 -0.80 -5.49
CA LEU A 246 -0.56 -1.39 -6.44
C LEU A 246 0.90 -1.20 -6.00
N GLY A 247 1.65 -2.27 -5.91
CA GLY A 247 3.10 -2.25 -5.64
C GLY A 247 3.89 -2.66 -6.86
N ILE A 248 4.89 -1.87 -7.26
CA ILE A 248 5.75 -2.16 -8.41
C ILE A 248 7.17 -2.45 -7.96
N ALA A 249 7.77 -3.54 -8.44
CA ALA A 249 9.19 -3.83 -8.25
C ALA A 249 9.87 -4.13 -9.58
N HIS A 250 11.03 -3.49 -9.81
CA HIS A 250 11.85 -3.77 -10.98
C HIS A 250 12.71 -5.02 -10.75
N ALA A 251 12.71 -5.92 -11.74
CA ALA A 251 13.57 -7.09 -11.74
C ALA A 251 15.04 -6.66 -11.80
N ARG A 252 15.89 -7.39 -11.09
CA ARG A 252 17.32 -7.15 -11.02
C ARG A 252 18.06 -8.37 -11.57
N ALA A 253 19.25 -8.13 -12.09
CA ALA A 253 20.13 -9.22 -12.50
C ALA A 253 20.32 -10.21 -11.34
N GLN A 254 20.11 -11.50 -11.60
CA GLN A 254 20.17 -12.58 -10.62
C GLN A 254 19.15 -12.51 -9.45
N GLY A 255 18.16 -11.62 -9.50
CA GLY A 255 17.05 -11.58 -8.55
C GLY A 255 15.97 -12.58 -8.97
N GLY A 256 15.92 -13.75 -8.33
CA GLY A 256 14.92 -14.78 -8.64
C GLY A 256 13.46 -14.33 -8.48
N ALA A 257 12.52 -15.21 -8.84
CA ALA A 257 11.09 -14.94 -8.82
C ALA A 257 10.57 -14.55 -7.42
N ASP A 258 10.96 -15.29 -6.37
CA ASP A 258 10.46 -15.06 -5.01
C ASP A 258 10.89 -13.70 -4.43
N PRO A 259 12.16 -13.26 -4.51
CA PRO A 259 12.55 -11.90 -4.14
C PRO A 259 11.75 -10.81 -4.87
N LEU A 260 11.52 -10.96 -6.17
CA LEU A 260 10.78 -9.98 -6.96
C LEU A 260 9.32 -9.88 -6.53
N MET A 261 8.66 -11.03 -6.35
CA MET A 261 7.30 -11.15 -5.80
C MET A 261 7.19 -10.50 -4.42
N TRP A 262 8.14 -10.78 -3.55
CA TRP A 262 8.21 -10.19 -2.21
C TRP A 262 8.37 -8.67 -2.26
N HIS A 263 9.25 -8.16 -3.12
CA HIS A 263 9.47 -6.72 -3.28
C HIS A 263 8.20 -5.99 -3.77
N ALA A 264 7.52 -6.54 -4.78
CA ALA A 264 6.28 -5.95 -5.28
C ALA A 264 5.19 -5.98 -4.20
N HIS A 265 5.07 -7.07 -3.44
CA HIS A 265 4.11 -7.17 -2.33
C HIS A 265 4.37 -6.12 -1.25
N ILE A 266 5.62 -5.89 -0.86
CA ILE A 266 5.95 -4.88 0.16
C ILE A 266 5.62 -3.46 -0.32
N ALA A 267 5.88 -3.16 -1.60
CA ALA A 267 5.47 -1.87 -2.17
C ALA A 267 3.95 -1.71 -2.18
N MET A 268 3.20 -2.79 -2.43
CA MET A 268 1.74 -2.79 -2.37
C MET A 268 1.23 -2.51 -0.94
N GLN A 269 1.85 -3.11 0.08
CA GLN A 269 1.51 -2.82 1.47
C GLN A 269 1.76 -1.35 1.85
N GLN A 270 2.75 -0.69 1.23
CA GLN A 270 2.95 0.75 1.41
C GLN A 270 1.84 1.56 0.75
N ALA A 271 1.40 1.16 -0.44
CA ALA A 271 0.24 1.77 -1.09
C ALA A 271 -1.04 1.69 -0.23
N LYS A 272 -1.25 0.58 0.50
CA LYS A 272 -2.41 0.41 1.43
C LYS A 272 -2.51 1.45 2.53
N SER A 273 -1.42 2.15 2.87
CA SER A 273 -1.45 3.22 3.88
C SER A 273 -2.17 4.49 3.39
N THR A 274 -2.35 4.61 2.07
CA THR A 274 -3.05 5.73 1.42
C THR A 274 -4.44 5.26 0.99
N GLN A 275 -5.48 6.06 1.26
CA GLN A 275 -6.84 5.74 0.84
C GLN A 275 -7.04 5.98 -0.67
N GLY A 276 -7.79 5.09 -1.34
CA GLY A 276 -8.19 5.24 -2.73
C GLY A 276 -7.45 4.29 -3.67
N CYS A 277 -7.34 4.66 -4.95
CA CYS A 277 -6.53 3.92 -5.91
C CYS A 277 -5.15 4.55 -6.00
N THR A 278 -4.13 3.83 -5.56
CA THR A 278 -2.75 4.37 -5.49
C THR A 278 -1.72 3.30 -5.79
N PHE A 279 -0.51 3.73 -6.09
CA PHE A 279 0.61 2.84 -6.32
C PHE A 279 1.88 3.29 -5.61
N HIS A 280 2.75 2.33 -5.31
CA HIS A 280 4.07 2.57 -4.75
C HIS A 280 5.11 1.77 -5.51
N ILE A 281 6.28 2.38 -5.71
CA ILE A 281 7.43 1.72 -6.34
C ILE A 281 8.37 1.24 -5.24
N PHE A 282 8.71 -0.05 -5.29
CA PHE A 282 9.68 -0.67 -4.43
C PHE A 282 11.04 0.00 -4.59
N ASN A 283 11.50 0.60 -3.50
CA ASN A 283 12.84 1.14 -3.38
C ASN A 283 13.51 0.53 -2.15
N GLU A 284 14.64 -0.14 -2.32
CA GLU A 284 15.39 -0.78 -1.21
C GLU A 284 15.77 0.20 -0.09
N ARG A 285 15.98 1.49 -0.41
CA ARG A 285 16.24 2.51 0.62
C ARG A 285 15.01 2.78 1.49
N ILE A 286 13.82 2.67 0.91
CA ILE A 286 12.53 2.83 1.60
C ILE A 286 12.16 1.54 2.35
N ASN A 287 12.56 0.36 1.88
CA ASN A 287 12.18 -0.91 2.52
C ASN A 287 13.05 -1.40 3.68
N ARG A 288 14.25 -0.84 3.87
CA ARG A 288 14.89 -0.89 5.18
C ARG A 288 14.05 -0.19 6.25
N ASN A 289 13.23 0.80 5.87
CA ASN A 289 12.37 1.50 6.82
C ASN A 289 11.16 0.64 7.25
N ALA A 290 10.62 -0.24 6.40
CA ALA A 290 9.46 -1.08 6.77
C ALA A 290 9.81 -2.16 7.82
N ARG A 291 10.95 -2.85 7.69
CA ARG A 291 11.47 -3.73 8.77
C ARG A 291 11.84 -2.92 10.01
N SER A 292 12.48 -1.76 9.80
CA SER A 292 12.73 -0.80 10.88
C SER A 292 11.45 -0.31 11.56
N MET A 293 10.27 -0.35 10.94
CA MET A 293 9.05 0.23 11.52
C MET A 293 8.41 -0.72 12.53
N ALA A 294 8.43 -2.03 12.25
CA ALA A 294 8.02 -3.05 13.22
C ALA A 294 9.01 -3.15 14.39
N ASP A 295 10.32 -3.05 14.11
CA ASP A 295 11.36 -2.98 15.14
C ASP A 295 11.18 -1.72 16.00
N LEU A 296 11.00 -0.55 15.37
CA LEU A 296 10.77 0.72 16.05
C LEU A 296 9.46 0.73 16.85
N GLU A 297 8.41 0.02 16.40
CA GLU A 297 7.17 -0.13 17.17
C GLU A 297 7.41 -0.93 18.45
N SER A 298 8.12 -2.06 18.34
CA SER A 298 8.51 -2.89 19.48
C SER A 298 9.39 -2.11 20.47
N GLU A 299 10.34 -1.35 19.94
CA GLU A 299 11.21 -0.46 20.71
C GLU A 299 10.43 0.67 21.38
N LEU A 300 9.49 1.33 20.69
CA LEU A 300 8.66 2.38 21.28
C LEU A 300 7.77 1.82 22.39
N ARG A 301 7.18 0.64 22.18
CA ARG A 301 6.42 -0.08 23.20
C ARG A 301 7.27 -0.41 24.43
N ARG A 302 8.57 -0.66 24.25
CA ARG A 302 9.54 -0.88 25.33
C ARG A 302 9.92 0.44 26.00
N ALA A 303 10.13 1.50 25.22
CA ALA A 303 10.46 2.84 25.67
C ALA A 303 9.35 3.46 26.52
N LEU A 304 8.07 3.14 26.25
CA LEU A 304 6.96 3.57 27.12
C LEU A 304 7.01 2.96 28.53
N ARG A 305 7.69 1.81 28.70
CA ARG A 305 7.86 1.13 30.00
C ARG A 305 9.21 1.40 30.65
N ARG A 306 10.13 2.05 29.94
CA ARG A 306 11.48 2.40 30.40
C ARG A 306 11.58 3.92 30.46
N ASP A 307 12.47 4.48 31.26
CA ASP A 307 12.66 5.94 31.29
C ASP A 307 13.47 6.44 30.07
N GLU A 308 13.05 6.04 28.86
CA GLU A 308 13.69 6.36 27.57
C GLU A 308 13.00 7.54 26.85
N LEU A 309 11.81 7.93 27.30
CA LEU A 309 11.09 9.10 26.81
C LEU A 309 11.34 10.30 27.73
N GLU A 310 11.44 11.49 27.14
CA GLU A 310 11.58 12.76 27.87
C GLU A 310 10.75 13.86 27.21
N LEU A 311 10.44 14.92 27.97
CA LEU A 311 9.78 16.11 27.45
C LEU A 311 10.77 17.25 27.32
N HIS A 312 10.74 17.90 26.16
CA HIS A 312 11.37 19.19 25.93
C HIS A 312 10.26 20.23 25.85
N TYR A 313 10.55 21.45 26.28
CA TYR A 313 9.57 22.51 26.43
C TYR A 313 9.96 23.69 25.56
N GLN A 314 9.04 24.14 24.71
CA GLN A 314 9.27 25.33 23.91
C GLN A 314 8.50 26.53 24.49
N PRO A 315 9.18 27.62 24.90
CA PRO A 315 8.53 28.81 25.42
C PRO A 315 7.70 29.57 24.37
N ARG A 316 6.56 30.09 24.81
CA ARG A 316 5.67 31.00 24.08
C ARG A 316 5.75 32.39 24.69
N LEU A 317 6.07 33.38 23.85
CA LEU A 317 6.24 34.77 24.24
C LEU A 317 4.96 35.56 23.93
N ASN A 318 4.50 36.38 24.87
CA ASN A 318 3.48 37.38 24.63
C ASN A 318 4.11 38.61 23.94
N LEU A 319 3.52 39.05 22.83
CA LEU A 319 4.05 40.16 22.04
C LEU A 319 3.83 41.54 22.68
N GLN A 320 2.87 41.66 23.60
CA GLN A 320 2.51 42.92 24.25
C GLN A 320 3.50 43.33 25.34
N ASP A 321 3.82 42.40 26.25
CA ASP A 321 4.69 42.65 27.40
C ASP A 321 6.07 41.97 27.30
N GLY A 322 6.25 41.09 26.30
CA GLY A 322 7.49 40.37 26.08
C GLY A 322 7.76 39.29 27.13
N GLN A 323 6.75 38.82 27.87
CA GLN A 323 6.91 37.78 28.88
C GLN A 323 6.57 36.39 28.32
N ILE A 324 7.19 35.35 28.89
CA ILE A 324 6.78 33.97 28.63
C ILE A 324 5.45 33.68 29.33
N VAL A 325 4.45 33.28 28.55
CA VAL A 325 3.08 33.00 29.04
C VAL A 325 2.70 31.52 28.97
N GLY A 326 3.42 30.74 28.17
CA GLY A 326 3.14 29.33 27.97
C GLY A 326 4.36 28.53 27.53
N LEU A 327 4.18 27.21 27.55
CA LEU A 327 5.17 26.20 27.21
C LEU A 327 4.47 25.14 26.37
N GLU A 328 5.04 24.78 25.23
CA GLU A 328 4.60 23.59 24.49
C GLU A 328 5.44 22.37 24.93
N ALA A 329 4.78 21.33 25.41
CA ALA A 329 5.40 20.07 25.81
C ALA A 329 5.61 19.16 24.60
N LEU A 330 6.86 19.04 24.17
CA LEU A 330 7.28 18.31 22.99
C LEU A 330 8.00 17.02 23.40
N VAL A 331 7.37 15.88 23.10
CA VAL A 331 7.96 14.58 23.41
C VAL A 331 9.24 14.33 22.60
N ARG A 332 10.22 13.71 23.24
CA ARG A 332 11.47 13.24 22.64
C ARG A 332 11.73 11.80 23.08
N TRP A 333 12.35 11.03 22.20
CA TRP A 333 12.73 9.66 22.50
C TRP A 333 14.23 9.48 22.47
N ARG A 334 14.83 9.18 23.62
CA ARG A 334 16.26 8.88 23.76
C ARG A 334 16.52 7.44 23.33
N HIS A 335 16.69 7.25 22.02
CA HIS A 335 16.98 5.95 21.42
C HIS A 335 18.45 5.55 21.63
N SER A 336 18.69 4.29 22.02
CA SER A 336 20.05 3.81 22.33
C SER A 336 21.00 3.87 21.14
N GLU A 337 20.50 3.64 19.93
CA GLU A 337 21.32 3.63 18.71
C GLU A 337 21.20 4.90 17.85
N ARG A 338 20.04 5.58 17.92
CA ARG A 338 19.72 6.71 17.03
C ARG A 338 19.85 8.08 17.71
N GLY A 339 20.19 8.09 19.00
CA GLY A 339 20.25 9.31 19.79
C GLY A 339 18.86 9.86 20.09
N LEU A 340 18.74 11.17 20.19
CA LEU A 340 17.51 11.84 20.57
C LEU A 340 16.59 12.03 19.34
N LEU A 341 15.53 11.26 19.27
CA LEU A 341 14.56 11.30 18.18
C LEU A 341 13.47 12.36 18.43
N PRO A 342 13.17 13.22 17.43
CA PRO A 342 12.05 14.15 17.45
C PRO A 342 10.71 13.43 17.17
N PRO A 343 9.56 14.06 17.52
CA PRO A 343 8.24 13.44 17.40
C PRO A 343 7.89 13.07 15.95
N SER A 344 8.37 13.84 14.96
CA SER A 344 8.17 13.55 13.53
C SER A 344 8.68 12.18 13.10
N GLU A 345 9.63 11.58 13.83
CA GLU A 345 10.20 10.27 13.49
C GLU A 345 9.44 9.07 14.07
N PHE A 346 8.64 9.25 15.13
CA PHE A 346 7.99 8.12 15.81
C PHE A 346 6.51 8.32 16.14
N VAL A 347 6.00 9.55 16.18
CA VAL A 347 4.56 9.83 16.42
C VAL A 347 3.69 9.26 15.29
N PRO A 348 4.02 9.40 13.98
CA PRO A 348 3.23 8.77 12.91
C PRO A 348 3.10 7.24 13.09
N LEU A 349 4.17 6.58 13.53
CA LEU A 349 4.16 5.16 13.86
C LEU A 349 3.28 4.85 15.08
N ALA A 350 3.37 5.68 16.13
CA ALA A 350 2.54 5.54 17.31
C ALA A 350 1.05 5.67 16.96
N GLU A 351 0.71 6.58 16.04
CA GLU A 351 -0.65 6.74 15.54
C GLU A 351 -1.08 5.49 14.77
N GLN A 352 -0.31 4.99 13.82
CA GLN A 352 -0.67 3.81 13.03
C GLN A 352 -0.89 2.57 13.90
N SER A 353 0.05 2.29 14.81
CA SER A 353 0.04 1.14 15.72
C SER A 353 -0.93 1.24 16.91
N GLY A 354 -1.49 2.44 17.16
CA GLY A 354 -2.33 2.70 18.34
C GLY A 354 -1.55 2.96 19.63
N LEU A 355 -0.22 2.93 19.61
CA LEU A 355 0.63 3.34 20.74
C LEU A 355 0.52 4.84 21.08
N ILE A 356 -0.12 5.65 20.23
CA ILE A 356 -0.37 7.06 20.52
C ILE A 356 -1.20 7.28 21.80
N VAL A 357 -2.11 6.36 22.12
CA VAL A 357 -2.93 6.46 23.34
C VAL A 357 -2.08 6.30 24.60
N PRO A 358 -1.32 5.21 24.81
CA PRO A 358 -0.44 5.10 25.98
C PRO A 358 0.68 6.15 25.98
N LEU A 359 1.19 6.56 24.81
CA LEU A 359 2.16 7.66 24.71
C LEU A 359 1.58 8.98 25.20
N GLY A 360 0.37 9.34 24.76
CA GLY A 360 -0.29 10.57 25.19
C GLY A 360 -0.57 10.61 26.69
N TYR A 361 -0.98 9.50 27.30
CA TYR A 361 -1.11 9.44 28.77
C TYR A 361 0.22 9.60 29.49
N TRP A 362 1.30 9.02 28.95
CA TRP A 362 2.64 9.21 29.49
C TRP A 362 3.06 10.69 29.42
N VAL A 363 2.83 11.35 28.27
CA VAL A 363 3.11 12.78 28.07
C VAL A 363 2.33 13.64 29.06
N ILE A 364 1.02 13.44 29.18
CA ILE A 364 0.15 14.17 30.12
C ILE A 364 0.64 13.99 31.56
N SER A 365 0.89 12.75 31.98
CA SER A 365 1.37 12.49 33.34
C SER A 365 2.72 13.14 33.61
N ARG A 366 3.62 13.19 32.62
CA ARG A 366 4.94 13.81 32.78
C ARG A 366 4.84 15.33 32.81
N ALA A 367 4.07 15.93 31.90
CA ALA A 367 3.85 17.37 31.86
C ALA A 367 3.23 17.88 33.16
N LEU A 368 2.21 17.20 33.71
CA LEU A 368 1.61 17.58 35.00
C LEU A 368 2.60 17.51 36.18
N ARG A 369 3.51 16.52 36.16
CA ARG A 369 4.59 16.42 37.15
C ARG A 369 5.58 17.58 37.01
N ASP A 370 5.93 17.93 35.79
CA ASP A 370 6.89 18.99 35.53
C ASP A 370 6.28 20.37 35.84
N MET A 371 4.98 20.58 35.59
CA MET A 371 4.22 21.75 36.07
C MET A 371 4.25 21.88 37.60
N GLN A 372 4.01 20.78 38.32
CA GLN A 372 4.12 20.76 39.78
C GLN A 372 5.53 21.18 40.24
N ALA A 373 6.58 20.64 39.60
CA ALA A 373 7.96 20.96 39.92
C ALA A 373 8.31 22.43 39.64
N LEU A 374 7.79 23.02 38.56
CA LEU A 374 7.97 24.46 38.27
C LEU A 374 7.31 25.32 39.36
N ARG A 375 6.09 24.97 39.77
CA ARG A 375 5.38 25.67 40.86
C ARG A 375 6.10 25.57 42.20
N GLU A 376 6.61 24.39 42.54
CA GLU A 376 7.37 24.15 43.79
C GLU A 376 8.68 24.96 43.85
N ARG A 377 9.23 25.34 42.68
CA ARG A 377 10.38 26.25 42.57
C ARG A 377 10.00 27.74 42.65
N GLY A 378 8.72 28.06 42.80
CA GLY A 378 8.22 29.44 42.91
C GLY A 378 8.14 30.19 41.58
N LEU A 379 8.20 29.48 40.45
CA LEU A 379 8.00 30.09 39.13
C LEU A 379 6.53 30.47 38.91
N PRO A 380 6.24 31.50 38.09
CA PRO A 380 4.88 31.88 37.75
C PRO A 380 4.14 30.72 37.08
N ALA A 381 2.82 30.72 37.22
CA ALA A 381 1.99 29.74 36.53
C ALA A 381 1.99 30.05 35.02
N LEU A 382 2.33 29.04 34.23
CA LEU A 382 2.42 29.10 32.77
C LEU A 382 1.42 28.11 32.17
N HIS A 383 0.88 28.45 31.01
CA HIS A 383 0.11 27.50 30.22
C HIS A 383 1.01 26.36 29.74
N MET A 384 0.61 25.12 29.96
CA MET A 384 1.30 23.92 29.49
C MET A 384 0.47 23.31 28.38
N ALA A 385 0.91 23.50 27.15
CA ALA A 385 0.26 22.98 25.96
C ALA A 385 0.74 21.56 25.64
N ILE A 386 -0.20 20.66 25.38
CA ILE A 386 0.06 19.25 25.06
C ILE A 386 -0.73 18.86 23.81
N ASN A 387 -0.03 18.34 22.83
CA ASN A 387 -0.63 17.76 21.63
C ASN A 387 -1.50 16.54 21.96
N LEU A 388 -2.75 16.55 21.48
CA LEU A 388 -3.72 15.49 21.73
C LEU A 388 -4.24 14.87 20.42
N SER A 389 -3.94 13.59 20.20
CA SER A 389 -4.35 12.90 18.98
C SER A 389 -5.84 12.58 18.97
N PHE A 390 -6.45 12.56 17.79
CA PHE A 390 -7.85 12.17 17.59
C PHE A 390 -8.19 10.79 18.17
N ARG A 391 -7.25 9.83 18.14
CA ARG A 391 -7.48 8.49 18.72
C ARG A 391 -7.69 8.53 20.24
N GLN A 392 -7.09 9.50 20.94
CA GLN A 392 -7.29 9.67 22.37
C GLN A 392 -8.67 10.25 22.72
N PHE A 393 -9.25 11.08 21.84
CA PHE A 393 -10.63 11.56 22.00
C PHE A 393 -11.69 10.45 21.96
N GLN A 394 -11.35 9.34 21.29
CA GLN A 394 -12.21 8.16 21.24
C GLN A 394 -12.04 7.27 22.47
N ASP A 395 -11.03 7.50 23.30
CA ASP A 395 -10.80 6.71 24.50
C ASP A 395 -11.72 7.16 25.63
N SER A 396 -12.65 6.28 26.01
CA SER A 396 -13.53 6.45 27.16
C SER A 396 -12.81 6.72 28.48
N GLN A 397 -11.53 6.34 28.60
CA GLN A 397 -10.73 6.51 29.81
C GLN A 397 -10.07 7.90 29.92
N LEU A 398 -10.14 8.74 28.89
CA LEU A 398 -9.42 10.02 28.86
C LEU A 398 -9.85 10.94 30.00
N LEU A 399 -11.15 11.20 30.11
CA LEU A 399 -11.71 12.09 31.12
C LEU A 399 -11.47 11.57 32.55
N PRO A 400 -11.82 10.32 32.91
CA PRO A 400 -11.53 9.78 34.24
C PRO A 400 -10.04 9.82 34.61
N THR A 401 -9.17 9.47 33.66
CA THR A 401 -7.72 9.43 33.89
C THR A 401 -7.17 10.83 34.11
N LEU A 402 -7.59 11.80 33.30
CA LEU A 402 -7.14 13.18 33.43
C LEU A 402 -7.60 13.80 34.75
N SER A 403 -8.87 13.63 35.13
CA SER A 403 -9.38 14.12 36.42
C SER A 403 -8.56 13.58 37.58
N ARG A 404 -8.22 12.28 37.55
CA ARG A 404 -7.38 11.65 38.55
C ARG A 404 -5.96 12.25 38.57
N LEU A 405 -5.30 12.37 37.42
CA LEU A 405 -3.93 12.89 37.33
C LEU A 405 -3.83 14.35 37.78
N ILE A 406 -4.80 15.20 37.41
CA ILE A 406 -4.86 16.60 37.85
C ILE A 406 -5.01 16.67 39.37
N ALA A 407 -5.94 15.88 39.94
CA ALA A 407 -6.17 15.84 41.38
C ALA A 407 -4.95 15.32 42.17
N GLU A 408 -4.31 14.25 41.70
CA GLU A 408 -3.12 13.65 42.33
C GLU A 408 -1.93 14.61 42.37
N ARG A 409 -1.79 15.49 41.37
CA ARG A 409 -0.68 16.46 41.27
C ARG A 409 -1.01 17.83 41.84
N GLY A 410 -2.28 18.07 42.18
CA GLY A 410 -2.78 19.35 42.66
C GLY A 410 -2.50 20.49 41.69
N VAL A 411 -2.53 20.23 40.38
CA VAL A 411 -2.36 21.24 39.33
C VAL A 411 -3.72 21.90 39.07
N GLU A 412 -3.74 23.22 38.88
CA GLU A 412 -4.97 23.91 38.47
C GLU A 412 -5.18 23.69 36.97
N ALA A 413 -6.32 23.10 36.61
CA ALA A 413 -6.61 22.67 35.24
C ALA A 413 -6.59 23.82 34.21
N GLN A 414 -6.83 25.06 34.63
CA GLN A 414 -6.79 26.26 33.77
C GLN A 414 -5.43 26.53 33.11
N TRP A 415 -4.36 25.98 33.67
CA TRP A 415 -3.02 26.07 33.13
C TRP A 415 -2.70 24.92 32.18
N LEU A 416 -3.56 23.91 32.05
CA LEU A 416 -3.40 22.84 31.09
C LEU A 416 -4.13 23.21 29.79
N GLU A 417 -3.41 23.16 28.68
CA GLU A 417 -3.92 23.42 27.33
C GLU A 417 -3.73 22.17 26.48
N PHE A 418 -4.77 21.74 25.76
CA PHE A 418 -4.67 20.68 24.78
C PHE A 418 -4.72 21.25 23.37
N GLU A 419 -3.74 20.86 22.56
CA GLU A 419 -3.63 21.27 21.16
C GLU A 419 -4.22 20.16 20.28
N LEU A 420 -5.05 20.55 19.31
CA LEU A 420 -5.63 19.64 18.33
C LEU A 420 -5.46 20.19 16.93
N THR A 421 -5.08 19.33 15.99
CA THR A 421 -5.04 19.73 14.59
C THR A 421 -6.44 19.95 14.03
N GLU A 422 -6.54 20.84 13.04
CA GLU A 422 -7.77 21.13 12.30
C GLU A 422 -8.46 19.86 11.78
N THR A 423 -7.69 18.91 11.24
CA THR A 423 -8.21 17.65 10.70
C THR A 423 -8.75 16.71 11.78
N ALA A 424 -8.14 16.72 12.98
CA ALA A 424 -8.60 15.91 14.11
C ALA A 424 -9.98 16.36 14.60
N VAL A 425 -10.20 17.68 14.66
CA VAL A 425 -11.47 18.28 15.10
C VAL A 425 -12.60 18.04 14.10
N MET A 426 -12.31 18.10 12.79
CA MET A 426 -13.33 17.92 11.75
C MET A 426 -13.82 16.46 11.63
N ARG A 427 -13.03 15.48 12.06
CA ARG A 427 -13.43 14.07 12.05
C ARG A 427 -14.43 13.78 13.18
N ARG A 428 -15.71 13.56 12.86
CA ARG A 428 -16.79 13.27 13.84
C ARG A 428 -16.94 14.37 14.91
N SER A 429 -17.17 15.59 14.44
CA SER A 429 -17.25 16.83 15.23
C SER A 429 -18.09 16.73 16.51
N ASP A 430 -19.23 16.04 16.48
CA ASP A 430 -20.12 15.93 17.66
C ASP A 430 -19.48 15.19 18.83
N LEU A 431 -18.76 14.09 18.57
CA LEU A 431 -18.10 13.32 19.63
C LEU A 431 -16.93 14.11 20.22
N VAL A 432 -16.12 14.73 19.36
CA VAL A 432 -14.98 15.56 19.78
C VAL A 432 -15.47 16.71 20.65
N LYS A 433 -16.52 17.40 20.21
CA LYS A 433 -17.14 18.49 20.96
C LYS A 433 -17.64 18.05 22.33
N GLN A 434 -18.37 16.93 22.43
CA GLN A 434 -18.85 16.42 23.73
C GLN A 434 -17.71 16.14 24.71
N THR A 435 -16.62 15.55 24.22
CA THR A 435 -15.43 15.27 25.04
C THR A 435 -14.72 16.57 25.43
N MET A 436 -14.57 17.54 24.50
CA MET A 436 -14.01 18.85 24.80
C MET A 436 -14.85 19.61 25.83
N ASP A 437 -16.18 19.60 25.72
CA ASP A 437 -17.06 20.23 26.71
C ASP A 437 -16.91 19.57 28.09
N ALA A 438 -16.78 18.24 28.13
CA ALA A 438 -16.60 17.51 29.37
C ALA A 438 -15.25 17.80 30.04
N LEU A 439 -14.18 17.89 29.24
CA LEU A 439 -12.85 18.26 29.69
C LEU A 439 -12.79 19.74 30.09
N GLY A 440 -13.43 20.63 29.33
CA GLY A 440 -13.53 22.06 29.62
C GLY A 440 -14.22 22.34 30.96
N ARG A 441 -15.18 21.50 31.38
CA ARG A 441 -15.76 21.55 32.74
C ARG A 441 -14.76 21.26 33.86
N LEU A 442 -13.65 20.57 33.58
CA LEU A 442 -12.54 20.44 34.53
C LEU A 442 -11.71 21.72 34.63
N GLY A 443 -11.83 22.62 33.65
CA GLY A 443 -11.09 23.87 33.55
C GLY A 443 -9.97 23.86 32.51
N VAL A 444 -9.76 22.78 31.75
CA VAL A 444 -8.69 22.74 30.73
C VAL A 444 -9.03 23.63 29.53
N ARG A 445 -8.01 24.18 28.89
CA ARG A 445 -8.12 24.98 27.67
C ARG A 445 -7.86 24.14 26.43
N PHE A 446 -8.36 24.61 25.29
CA PHE A 446 -8.12 24.01 24.01
C PHE A 446 -7.60 25.04 23.02
N SER A 447 -6.59 24.65 22.27
CA SER A 447 -6.06 25.40 21.14
C SER A 447 -6.17 24.59 19.86
N LEU A 448 -6.39 25.30 18.76
CA LEU A 448 -6.41 24.71 17.43
C LEU A 448 -5.03 24.88 16.79
N ASP A 449 -4.45 23.76 16.38
CA ASP A 449 -3.12 23.68 15.77
C ASP A 449 -3.19 23.50 14.24
N ASP A 450 -2.08 23.81 13.57
CA ASP A 450 -1.92 23.74 12.11
C ASP A 450 -2.96 24.52 11.29
N PHE A 451 -3.48 25.64 11.82
CA PHE A 451 -4.59 26.36 11.18
C PHE A 451 -4.23 26.86 9.77
N GLY A 452 -5.10 26.57 8.80
CA GLY A 452 -4.96 27.01 7.40
C GLY A 452 -4.38 25.94 6.47
N THR A 453 -3.97 24.79 7.01
CA THR A 453 -3.50 23.63 6.22
C THR A 453 -4.65 22.69 5.81
N GLY A 454 -5.84 22.83 6.41
CA GLY A 454 -7.03 22.03 6.15
C GLY A 454 -8.22 22.80 5.58
N PHE A 455 -9.36 22.10 5.40
CA PHE A 455 -10.63 22.66 4.96
C PHE A 455 -11.58 22.87 6.16
N SER A 456 -11.42 23.95 6.90
CA SER A 456 -12.36 24.30 7.99
C SER A 456 -13.65 24.90 7.47
N SER A 457 -14.77 24.37 7.94
CA SER A 457 -16.03 25.09 7.93
C SER A 457 -16.02 26.09 9.09
N PHE A 458 -16.02 27.40 8.82
CA PHE A 458 -16.06 28.46 9.84
C PHE A 458 -17.18 28.29 10.87
N VAL A 459 -18.31 27.71 10.44
CA VAL A 459 -19.45 27.39 11.31
C VAL A 459 -19.05 26.41 12.41
N HIS A 460 -18.16 25.45 12.11
CA HIS A 460 -17.70 24.46 13.07
C HIS A 460 -16.73 25.06 14.08
N LEU A 461 -15.79 25.91 13.64
CA LEU A 461 -14.84 26.59 14.52
C LEU A 461 -15.52 27.40 15.61
N ASN A 462 -16.52 28.20 15.24
CA ASN A 462 -17.29 29.02 16.18
C ASN A 462 -18.10 28.19 17.21
N SER A 463 -18.29 26.89 16.96
CA SER A 463 -19.09 26.02 17.83
C SER A 463 -18.28 25.24 18.85
N LEU A 464 -16.95 25.33 18.81
CA LEU A 464 -16.02 24.57 19.64
C LEU A 464 -15.55 25.41 20.83
N PRO A 465 -15.29 24.79 21.99
CA PRO A 465 -14.78 25.49 23.17
C PRO A 465 -13.26 25.71 23.08
N ILE A 466 -12.79 26.29 21.98
CA ILE A 466 -11.40 26.70 21.79
C ILE A 466 -11.21 28.13 22.27
N THR A 467 -10.04 28.42 22.83
CA THR A 467 -9.68 29.77 23.31
C THR A 467 -8.55 30.38 22.48
N LEU A 468 -7.86 29.56 21.70
CA LEU A 468 -6.63 29.93 21.03
C LEU A 468 -6.48 29.24 19.68
N LEU A 469 -5.88 29.95 18.73
CA LEU A 469 -5.60 29.47 17.37
C LEU A 469 -4.11 29.66 17.07
N LYS A 470 -3.46 28.58 16.61
CA LYS A 470 -2.04 28.56 16.24
C LYS A 470 -1.92 28.59 14.71
N ILE A 471 -1.24 29.61 14.19
CA ILE A 471 -0.95 29.78 12.77
C ILE A 471 0.31 28.99 12.44
N ASP A 472 0.18 28.03 11.51
CA ASP A 472 1.27 27.14 11.13
C ASP A 472 2.50 27.90 10.58
N LYS A 473 3.68 27.37 10.90
CA LYS A 473 4.98 27.91 10.50
C LYS A 473 5.16 28.09 9.00
N SER A 474 4.48 27.30 8.16
CA SER A 474 4.61 27.40 6.70
C SER A 474 4.08 28.74 6.17
N PHE A 475 3.06 29.31 6.82
CA PHE A 475 2.55 30.64 6.49
C PHE A 475 3.47 31.74 7.02
N VAL A 476 3.93 31.61 8.26
CA VAL A 476 4.82 32.58 8.93
C VAL A 476 6.15 32.71 8.18
N GLY A 477 6.79 31.58 7.82
CA GLY A 477 8.05 31.58 7.07
C GLY A 477 7.96 32.23 5.69
N GLY A 478 6.77 32.30 5.08
CA GLY A 478 6.57 32.89 3.76
C GLY A 478 6.25 34.40 3.74
N MET A 479 6.04 35.04 4.90
CA MET A 479 5.59 36.44 4.99
C MET A 479 6.61 37.48 4.50
N GLU A 480 7.90 37.14 4.54
CA GLU A 480 8.99 38.02 4.08
C GLU A 480 9.06 38.07 2.55
N GLN A 481 8.78 36.94 1.90
CA GLN A 481 9.03 36.74 0.47
C GLN A 481 7.80 36.97 -0.42
N ARG A 482 6.59 36.75 0.13
CA ARG A 482 5.34 36.80 -0.64
C ARG A 482 4.31 37.70 0.03
N GLU A 483 3.89 38.75 -0.67
CA GLU A 483 2.83 39.65 -0.20
C GLU A 483 1.49 38.92 0.03
N GLU A 484 1.21 37.89 -0.76
CA GLU A 484 0.02 37.03 -0.60
C GLU A 484 0.00 36.33 0.77
N ASN A 485 1.11 35.70 1.18
CA ASN A 485 1.23 35.05 2.49
C ASN A 485 1.09 36.06 3.62
N ARG A 486 1.67 37.25 3.46
CA ARG A 486 1.54 38.34 4.43
C ARG A 486 0.09 38.78 4.63
N LYS A 487 -0.65 38.97 3.53
CA LYS A 487 -2.09 39.29 3.57
C LYS A 487 -2.90 38.15 4.20
N LEU A 488 -2.54 36.91 3.92
CA LEU A 488 -3.21 35.74 4.45
C LEU A 488 -3.05 35.63 5.97
N VAL A 489 -1.83 35.74 6.49
CA VAL A 489 -1.58 35.73 7.95
C VAL A 489 -2.32 36.88 8.64
N HIS A 490 -2.27 38.09 8.08
CA HIS A 490 -3.04 39.22 8.61
C HIS A 490 -4.56 38.94 8.61
N ALA A 491 -5.10 38.32 7.57
CA ALA A 491 -6.51 37.93 7.53
C ALA A 491 -6.86 36.85 8.56
N MET A 492 -5.98 35.86 8.78
CA MET A 492 -6.15 34.82 9.79
C MET A 492 -6.17 35.39 11.21
N ILE A 493 -5.26 36.33 11.51
CA ILE A 493 -5.21 37.01 12.82
C ILE A 493 -6.54 37.74 13.08
N ASN A 494 -6.95 38.59 12.13
CA ASN A 494 -8.21 39.34 12.26
C ASN A 494 -9.44 38.43 12.39
N LEU A 495 -9.45 37.30 11.67
CA LEU A 495 -10.53 36.32 11.78
C LEU A 495 -10.59 35.71 13.18
N ALA A 496 -9.47 35.28 13.73
CA ALA A 496 -9.40 34.70 15.07
C ALA A 496 -9.88 35.69 16.13
N HIS A 497 -9.47 36.96 16.04
CA HIS A 497 -9.94 38.01 16.95
C HIS A 497 -11.45 38.29 16.82
N ASN A 498 -12.01 38.22 15.61
CA ASN A 498 -13.46 38.32 15.40
C ASN A 498 -14.24 37.16 16.03
N LEU A 499 -13.59 36.02 16.27
CA LEU A 499 -14.12 34.88 17.00
C LEU A 499 -13.76 34.90 18.50
N HIS A 500 -13.15 36.00 18.98
CA HIS A 500 -12.65 36.15 20.35
C HIS A 500 -11.62 35.08 20.76
N LEU A 501 -10.79 34.64 19.81
CA LEU A 501 -9.70 33.71 20.02
C LEU A 501 -8.36 34.46 20.10
N GLU A 502 -7.49 34.03 21.00
CA GLU A 502 -6.08 34.45 21.01
C GLU A 502 -5.32 33.78 19.85
N VAL A 503 -4.29 34.45 19.33
CA VAL A 503 -3.50 33.95 18.21
C VAL A 503 -2.05 33.72 18.61
N VAL A 504 -1.55 32.52 18.32
CA VAL A 504 -0.12 32.19 18.39
C VAL A 504 0.42 32.02 16.98
N ALA A 505 1.46 32.76 16.61
CA ALA A 505 2.18 32.51 15.37
C ALA A 505 3.39 31.61 15.62
N GLU A 506 3.46 30.49 14.89
CA GLU A 506 4.51 29.50 15.06
C GLU A 506 5.67 29.66 14.07
N GLY A 507 6.84 29.13 14.43
CA GLY A 507 8.01 29.12 13.55
C GLY A 507 8.61 30.50 13.30
N VAL A 508 8.52 31.41 14.26
CA VAL A 508 9.19 32.72 14.17
C VAL A 508 10.71 32.52 14.34
N GLU A 509 11.46 32.81 13.28
CA GLU A 509 12.91 32.62 13.20
C GLU A 509 13.66 33.94 13.02
N THR A 510 13.03 34.99 12.51
CA THR A 510 13.66 36.29 12.21
C THR A 510 13.00 37.44 12.96
N ARG A 511 13.77 38.52 13.21
CA ARG A 511 13.22 39.74 13.83
C ARG A 511 12.20 40.42 12.93
N GLU A 512 12.37 40.35 11.61
CA GLU A 512 11.42 40.92 10.64
C GLU A 512 10.05 40.23 10.73
N GLN A 513 10.00 38.90 10.83
CA GLN A 513 8.76 38.16 11.07
C GLN A 513 8.07 38.61 12.37
N LEU A 514 8.84 38.76 13.45
CA LEU A 514 8.34 39.22 14.75
C LEU A 514 7.70 40.62 14.64
N ASP A 515 8.38 41.54 13.97
CA ASP A 515 7.91 42.93 13.83
C ASP A 515 6.68 43.03 12.93
N LEU A 516 6.59 42.21 11.87
CA LEU A 516 5.38 42.08 11.05
C LEU A 516 4.19 41.55 11.86
N LEU A 517 4.39 40.47 12.63
CA LEU A 517 3.34 39.88 13.47
C LEU A 517 2.85 40.86 14.54
N ARG A 518 3.77 41.63 15.15
CA ARG A 518 3.40 42.72 16.06
C ARG A 518 2.58 43.79 15.35
N GLY A 519 2.96 44.16 14.12
CA GLY A 519 2.20 45.10 13.29
C GLY A 519 0.80 44.60 12.89
N PHE A 520 0.60 43.29 12.82
CA PHE A 520 -0.71 42.67 12.57
C PHE A 520 -1.56 42.49 13.82
N GLY A 521 -1.02 42.81 15.00
CA GLY A 521 -1.72 42.64 16.27
C GLY A 521 -1.75 41.20 16.78
N CYS A 522 -0.82 40.34 16.36
CA CYS A 522 -0.73 38.98 16.89
C CYS A 522 -0.47 39.00 18.42
N ASP A 523 -1.10 38.09 19.17
CA ASP A 523 -1.05 38.08 20.65
C ASP A 523 0.23 37.42 21.16
N GLN A 524 0.60 36.27 20.59
CA GLN A 524 1.68 35.43 21.07
C GLN A 524 2.52 34.86 19.92
N VAL A 525 3.78 34.55 20.19
CA VAL A 525 4.69 33.95 19.21
C VAL A 525 5.49 32.79 19.81
N GLN A 526 5.79 31.84 18.94
CA GLN A 526 6.65 30.71 19.22
C GLN A 526 7.62 30.47 18.06
N GLY A 527 8.87 30.16 18.36
CA GLY A 527 9.86 29.85 17.33
C GLY A 527 11.29 29.93 17.82
N TYR A 528 12.24 29.58 16.95
CA TYR A 528 13.65 29.50 17.29
C TYR A 528 14.31 30.86 17.55
N LEU A 529 13.66 31.96 17.14
CA LEU A 529 14.08 33.29 17.57
C LEU A 529 13.96 33.48 19.09
N ILE A 530 12.94 32.85 19.70
CA ILE A 530 12.69 32.95 21.14
C ILE A 530 13.54 31.91 21.87
N SER A 531 13.31 30.65 21.56
CA SER A 531 14.11 29.53 22.04
C SER A 531 13.81 28.26 21.25
N LYS A 532 14.80 27.37 21.19
CA LYS A 532 14.57 25.98 20.78
C LYS A 532 13.87 25.22 21.92
N PRO A 533 13.25 24.07 21.66
CA PRO A 533 12.75 23.20 22.73
C PRO A 533 13.88 22.82 23.71
N LEU A 534 13.67 23.05 25.00
CA LEU A 534 14.66 22.85 26.07
C LEU A 534 14.25 21.70 27.00
N PRO A 535 15.18 20.87 27.50
CA PRO A 535 14.87 19.98 28.61
C PRO A 535 14.53 20.79 29.87
N LEU A 536 13.77 20.18 30.80
CA LEU A 536 13.25 20.88 32.00
C LEU A 536 14.33 21.62 32.81
N ALA A 537 15.54 21.07 32.93
CA ALA A 537 16.62 21.70 33.68
C ALA A 537 17.05 23.03 33.04
N GLU A 538 17.28 23.03 31.73
CA GLU A 538 17.64 24.22 30.96
C GLU A 538 16.48 25.22 30.87
N LEU A 539 15.23 24.72 30.80
CA LEU A 539 14.05 25.57 30.83
C LEU A 539 13.99 26.39 32.13
N VAL A 540 14.25 25.77 33.28
CA VAL A 540 14.20 26.50 34.55
C VAL A 540 15.24 27.61 34.60
N GLU A 541 16.46 27.35 34.11
CA GLU A 541 17.49 28.37 34.00
C GLU A 541 17.06 29.51 33.06
N TYR A 542 16.49 29.16 31.90
CA TYR A 542 15.97 30.13 30.94
C TYR A 542 14.90 31.04 31.56
N LEU A 543 13.90 30.48 32.26
CA LEU A 543 12.81 31.25 32.88
C LEU A 543 13.29 32.16 34.02
N VAL A 544 14.31 31.75 34.76
CA VAL A 544 14.90 32.58 35.84
C VAL A 544 15.69 33.75 35.25
N VAL A 545 16.43 33.53 34.15
CA VAL A 545 17.18 34.60 33.48
C VAL A 545 16.24 35.59 32.78
N ASP A 546 15.19 35.12 32.11
CA ASP A 546 14.20 35.97 31.46
C ASP A 546 13.50 36.92 32.45
N ALA A 547 13.10 36.40 33.62
CA ALA A 547 12.54 37.22 34.70
C ALA A 547 13.49 38.34 35.20
N SER A 548 14.79 38.28 34.85
CA SER A 548 15.81 39.27 35.22
C SER A 548 16.24 40.20 34.07
N GLN A 549 15.78 39.99 32.84
CA GLN A 549 16.10 40.84 31.69
C GLN A 549 14.94 41.78 31.34
N PRO A 550 15.22 43.02 30.85
CA PRO A 550 14.17 43.85 30.28
C PRO A 550 13.61 43.19 29.01
N PRO A 551 12.29 43.24 28.77
CA PRO A 551 11.67 42.61 27.60
C PRO A 551 12.34 43.08 26.31
N LEU A 552 12.53 42.15 25.36
CA LEU A 552 13.24 42.29 24.08
C LEU A 552 12.87 43.58 23.30
N GLY A 553 13.44 44.72 23.71
CA GLY A 553 13.29 46.03 23.10
C GLY A 553 11.83 46.51 22.98
N ILE A 554 11.19 46.85 24.10
CA ILE A 554 10.04 47.78 24.08
C ILE A 554 10.61 49.18 23.85
N VAL A 555 10.70 49.60 22.58
CA VAL A 555 10.75 51.01 22.24
C VAL A 555 9.35 51.37 21.77
N VAL A 556 8.65 52.14 22.62
CA VAL A 556 7.34 52.77 22.33
C VAL A 556 7.42 53.61 21.07
#